data_AF-A0A6P0YZ39-F1
#
_entry.id   AF-A0A6P0YZ39-F1
#
_cell.length_a   1.000
_cell.length_b   1.000
_cell.length_c   1.000
_cell.angle_alpha   90.00
_cell.angle_beta   90.00
_cell.angle_gamma   90.00
#
_symmetry.space_group_name_H-M   'P 1'
#
loop_
_entity.id
_entity.type
_entity.pdbx_description
1 polymer ?
#
loop_
_entity_poly.entity_id
_entity_poly.type
_entity_poly.pdbx_seq_one_letter_code
_entity_poly.pdbx_strand_id
1 'polypeptide(L)'
;MAKLPLNSSKTLVQKPKTHNNKNTSTQSQALAGSYFNTPEPPADRGTPGHREGAASRGQRKLLTALVPAFEGISDDPLSESVLGLTLEERPTFWFYVPKPLTPTTELEFILEDEQGNQLYQSSFTVSKNSSGIVSIKLPSTVKALEVGKTYYWHFKTYLYPNFPTSVDGWVQRVALKSSLQSQLEQATPKQEAAIYAANGIWYEAITSLAKLRRQHPEDKDLSEDWSKLLQDVHLEAIAQEPIVDCCTPIR
;
A
#
# COMPACT_ATOMS: atom_id res chain seq x y z
N MET A 1 -56.70 40.63 46.82
CA MET A 1 -55.76 41.60 46.19
C MET A 1 -54.36 41.30 46.68
N ALA A 2 -53.40 41.43 45.76
CA ALA A 2 -52.08 40.81 45.72
C ALA A 2 -51.11 41.13 46.87
N LYS A 3 -50.22 40.16 47.19
CA LYS A 3 -48.75 40.29 47.06
C LYS A 3 -48.03 39.00 47.50
N LEU A 4 -47.32 38.36 46.56
CA LEU A 4 -46.04 37.67 46.78
C LEU A 4 -44.98 38.73 47.18
N PRO A 5 -43.81 38.43 47.81
CA PRO A 5 -42.86 37.43 47.29
C PRO A 5 -41.86 36.76 48.29
N LEU A 6 -40.97 35.95 47.69
CA LEU A 6 -39.56 35.68 48.04
C LEU A 6 -39.18 34.46 48.91
N ASN A 7 -38.87 33.42 48.14
CA ASN A 7 -37.86 32.36 48.24
C ASN A 7 -36.64 32.61 49.16
N SER A 8 -36.26 31.58 49.92
CA SER A 8 -34.87 31.29 50.28
C SER A 8 -34.72 29.81 50.64
N SER A 9 -34.03 29.02 49.81
CA SER A 9 -33.61 27.66 50.15
C SER A 9 -32.12 27.47 49.87
N LYS A 10 -31.48 26.88 50.89
CA LYS A 10 -30.05 26.83 51.18
C LYS A 10 -29.26 25.98 50.18
N THR A 11 -28.07 26.47 49.82
CA THR A 11 -27.02 25.72 49.13
C THR A 11 -26.36 24.73 50.10
N LEU A 12 -26.44 23.43 49.80
CA LEU A 12 -25.68 22.37 50.47
C LEU A 12 -24.59 21.87 49.51
N VAL A 13 -23.35 22.10 49.91
CA VAL A 13 -22.13 21.62 49.27
C VAL A 13 -22.05 20.09 49.42
N GLN A 14 -21.93 19.36 48.30
CA GLN A 14 -21.54 17.95 48.30
C GLN A 14 -20.27 17.73 47.46
N LYS A 15 -19.29 17.13 48.13
CA LYS A 15 -17.99 16.66 47.64
C LYS A 15 -18.19 15.52 46.62
N PRO A 16 -17.46 15.48 45.48
CA PRO A 16 -17.45 14.28 44.64
C PRO A 16 -16.62 13.18 45.30
N LYS A 17 -17.24 12.00 45.41
CA LYS A 17 -16.62 10.74 45.80
C LYS A 17 -15.75 10.20 44.66
N THR A 18 -14.58 9.72 45.01
CA THR A 18 -13.73 8.86 44.18
C THR A 18 -14.46 7.58 43.79
N HIS A 19 -14.60 7.34 42.49
CA HIS A 19 -14.89 6.00 41.96
C HIS A 19 -13.71 5.53 41.11
N ASN A 20 -12.96 4.58 41.67
CA ASN A 20 -12.17 3.63 40.91
C ASN A 20 -13.13 2.88 39.99
N ASN A 21 -12.88 2.91 38.67
CA ASN A 21 -13.46 1.94 37.76
C ASN A 21 -12.34 1.35 36.92
N LYS A 22 -11.89 0.15 37.33
CA LYS A 22 -11.17 -0.77 36.45
C LYS A 22 -12.20 -1.27 35.44
N ASN A 23 -12.10 -0.81 34.21
CA ASN A 23 -12.68 -1.51 33.07
C ASN A 23 -11.59 -1.67 32.00
N THR A 24 -11.03 -2.88 31.98
CA THR A 24 -10.53 -3.54 30.78
C THR A 24 -11.56 -3.39 29.65
N SER A 25 -11.18 -2.68 28.60
CA SER A 25 -11.71 -2.91 27.27
C SER A 25 -10.53 -3.07 26.33
N THR A 26 -10.31 -4.30 25.90
CA THR A 26 -9.45 -4.70 24.79
C THR A 26 -9.80 -3.81 23.59
N GLN A 27 -8.94 -2.83 23.30
CA GLN A 27 -9.12 -1.97 22.13
C GLN A 27 -8.61 -2.73 20.90
N SER A 28 -9.54 -3.38 20.18
CA SER A 28 -9.39 -3.59 18.74
C SER A 28 -9.24 -2.19 18.13
N GLN A 29 -8.00 -1.77 17.92
CA GLN A 29 -7.71 -0.63 17.06
C GLN A 29 -7.67 -1.20 15.63
N ALA A 30 -8.82 -1.16 14.96
CA ALA A 30 -8.84 -0.93 13.51
C ALA A 30 -7.98 0.31 13.20
N LEU A 31 -7.56 0.51 11.95
CA LEU A 31 -7.01 1.79 11.48
C LEU A 31 -8.04 2.91 11.69
N ALA A 32 -8.14 3.42 12.92
CA ALA A 32 -8.98 4.53 13.29
C ALA A 32 -8.18 5.80 12.99
N GLY A 33 -8.18 6.20 11.72
CA GLY A 33 -7.75 7.55 11.29
C GLY A 33 -6.32 7.70 10.78
N SER A 34 -5.62 6.62 10.43
CA SER A 34 -4.29 6.71 9.80
C SER A 34 -4.44 6.64 8.28
N TYR A 35 -4.68 7.79 7.66
CA TYR A 35 -4.69 7.92 6.20
C TYR A 35 -3.28 7.73 5.63
N PHE A 36 -3.15 7.12 4.45
CA PHE A 36 -1.88 7.12 3.73
C PHE A 36 -1.43 8.55 3.46
N ASN A 37 -0.24 8.91 3.95
CA ASN A 37 0.34 10.21 3.69
C ASN A 37 1.06 10.18 2.34
N THR A 38 0.44 10.78 1.34
CA THR A 38 1.02 10.92 0.00
C THR A 38 2.33 11.70 0.06
N PRO A 39 3.47 11.10 -0.34
CA PRO A 39 4.71 11.85 -0.50
C PRO A 39 4.54 12.94 -1.56
N GLU A 40 5.17 14.09 -1.35
CA GLU A 40 5.22 15.13 -2.39
C GLU A 40 5.85 14.55 -3.68
N PRO A 41 5.21 14.72 -4.85
CA PRO A 41 5.83 14.37 -6.11
C PRO A 41 7.11 15.21 -6.25
N PRO A 42 8.28 14.62 -6.53
CA PRO A 42 9.47 15.38 -6.87
C PRO A 42 9.19 16.30 -8.05
N ALA A 43 9.74 17.52 -7.98
CA ALA A 43 9.70 18.46 -9.08
C ALA A 43 10.42 17.85 -10.29
N ASP A 44 9.68 17.71 -11.39
CA ASP A 44 10.16 17.30 -12.71
C ASP A 44 10.69 15.86 -12.79
N ARG A 45 9.78 14.92 -13.11
CA ARG A 45 10.13 13.55 -13.48
C ARG A 45 9.79 13.36 -14.95
N GLY A 46 10.78 12.94 -15.73
CA GLY A 46 10.65 12.70 -17.17
C GLY A 46 9.40 11.92 -17.56
N THR A 47 9.50 10.60 -17.70
CA THR A 47 8.37 9.78 -18.18
C THR A 47 7.33 9.55 -17.07
N PRO A 48 6.05 9.90 -17.28
CA PRO A 48 4.94 9.49 -16.41
C PRO A 48 4.84 7.96 -16.32
N GLY A 49 4.32 7.45 -15.20
CA GLY A 49 4.09 6.02 -15.03
C GLY A 49 2.68 5.61 -15.43
N HIS A 50 2.47 4.32 -15.73
CA HIS A 50 1.16 3.77 -16.07
C HIS A 50 0.73 2.76 -15.01
N ARG A 51 -0.24 3.14 -14.17
CA ARG A 51 -0.71 2.26 -13.09
C ARG A 51 -1.60 1.14 -13.59
N GLU A 52 -2.39 1.40 -14.64
CA GLU A 52 -3.29 0.45 -15.29
C GLU A 52 -2.86 0.20 -16.74
N GLY A 53 -2.93 -1.05 -17.19
CA GLY A 53 -2.58 -1.40 -18.56
C GLY A 53 -3.58 -0.85 -19.59
N ALA A 54 -3.09 -0.31 -20.71
CA ALA A 54 -3.86 0.47 -21.70
C ALA A 54 -4.93 -0.28 -22.56
N ALA A 55 -5.41 -1.45 -22.14
CA ALA A 55 -6.35 -2.26 -22.91
C ALA A 55 -7.84 -1.96 -22.58
N SER A 56 -8.35 -0.79 -22.96
CA SER A 56 -9.72 -0.36 -22.63
C SER A 56 -10.75 -0.68 -23.74
N ARG A 57 -11.44 -1.82 -23.61
CA ARG A 57 -12.80 -2.03 -24.16
C ARG A 57 -13.66 -2.77 -23.13
N GLY A 58 -14.47 -2.03 -22.37
CA GLY A 58 -15.47 -2.54 -21.42
C GLY A 58 -15.06 -2.50 -19.94
N GLN A 59 -16.04 -2.61 -19.02
CA GLN A 59 -15.90 -2.67 -17.56
C GLN A 59 -15.13 -3.92 -17.09
N ARG A 60 -13.86 -4.04 -17.44
CA ARG A 60 -12.98 -5.14 -17.01
C ARG A 60 -11.90 -4.57 -16.11
N LYS A 61 -11.67 -5.22 -14.97
CA LYS A 61 -10.49 -4.94 -14.15
C LYS A 61 -9.25 -5.21 -15.01
N LEU A 62 -8.29 -4.30 -14.98
CA LEU A 62 -7.08 -4.34 -15.81
C LEU A 62 -5.90 -4.85 -14.99
N LEU A 63 -4.77 -5.06 -15.65
CA LEU A 63 -3.50 -5.22 -14.94
C LEU A 63 -3.26 -3.91 -14.17
N THR A 64 -3.07 -4.00 -12.85
CA THR A 64 -2.96 -2.82 -11.99
C THR A 64 -1.78 -2.95 -11.04
N ALA A 65 -0.92 -1.93 -10.97
CA ALA A 65 0.09 -1.84 -9.94
C ALA A 65 -0.52 -1.36 -8.60
N LEU A 66 -0.25 -2.08 -7.51
CA LEU A 66 -0.61 -1.65 -6.16
C LEU A 66 0.42 -0.66 -5.66
N VAL A 67 0.47 0.50 -6.30
CA VAL A 67 1.35 1.64 -5.99
C VAL A 67 0.49 2.90 -6.09
N PRO A 68 0.68 3.94 -5.25
CA PRO A 68 -0.04 5.19 -5.37
C PRO A 68 0.17 5.81 -6.76
N ALA A 69 -0.92 6.32 -7.35
CA ALA A 69 -0.85 7.24 -8.48
C ALA A 69 -1.30 8.61 -8.02
N PHE A 70 -0.62 9.63 -8.52
CA PHE A 70 -0.91 11.03 -8.27
C PHE A 70 -1.22 11.71 -9.59
N GLU A 71 -2.17 12.65 -9.58
CA GLU A 71 -2.39 13.53 -10.72
C GLU A 71 -1.07 14.23 -11.05
N GLY A 72 -0.59 14.07 -12.28
CA GLY A 72 0.66 14.67 -12.73
C GLY A 72 0.58 16.20 -12.67
N ILE A 73 1.68 16.85 -12.30
CA ILE A 73 1.84 18.30 -12.34
C ILE A 73 2.17 18.77 -13.78
N SER A 74 2.05 17.88 -14.79
CA SER A 74 2.36 18.21 -16.17
C SER A 74 1.15 18.82 -16.88
N ASP A 75 1.37 19.58 -17.95
CA ASP A 75 0.32 20.14 -18.81
C ASP A 75 -0.55 19.05 -19.49
N ASP A 76 -0.20 17.77 -19.33
CA ASP A 76 -1.02 16.63 -19.72
C ASP A 76 -1.89 16.14 -18.53
N PRO A 77 -3.20 16.44 -18.51
CA PRO A 77 -4.12 16.00 -17.48
C PRO A 77 -4.34 14.48 -17.45
N LEU A 78 -3.75 13.71 -18.38
CA LEU A 78 -3.76 12.25 -18.40
C LEU A 78 -2.46 11.63 -17.86
N SER A 79 -1.47 12.45 -17.49
CA SER A 79 -0.21 11.95 -16.93
C SER A 79 -0.40 11.53 -15.47
N GLU A 80 -0.33 10.22 -15.19
CA GLU A 80 -0.27 9.71 -13.83
C GLU A 80 1.20 9.64 -13.36
N SER A 81 1.48 10.15 -12.15
CA SER A 81 2.76 9.89 -11.49
C SER A 81 2.61 8.69 -10.55
N VAL A 82 3.08 7.52 -11.00
CA VAL A 82 3.11 6.29 -10.19
C VAL A 82 4.39 6.23 -9.38
N LEU A 83 4.30 6.30 -8.04
CA LEU A 83 5.45 6.29 -7.15
C LEU A 83 5.14 5.67 -5.79
N GLY A 84 6.06 4.83 -5.29
CA GLY A 84 6.13 4.47 -3.88
C GLY A 84 7.49 4.76 -3.24
N LEU A 85 7.49 5.02 -1.93
CA LEU A 85 8.72 5.08 -1.12
C LEU A 85 8.97 3.73 -0.44
N THR A 86 10.25 3.38 -0.30
CA THR A 86 10.70 2.21 0.45
C THR A 86 11.87 2.52 1.37
N LEU A 87 11.96 1.83 2.49
CA LEU A 87 13.12 1.77 3.39
C LEU A 87 14.02 0.57 3.08
N GLU A 88 13.44 -0.51 2.55
CA GLU A 88 14.16 -1.73 2.21
C GLU A 88 15.16 -1.50 1.07
N GLU A 89 16.33 -2.16 1.17
CA GLU A 89 17.30 -2.22 0.08
C GLU A 89 16.82 -3.03 -1.13
N ARG A 90 15.77 -3.83 -0.93
CA ARG A 90 15.24 -4.83 -1.88
C ARG A 90 13.74 -4.94 -1.66
N PRO A 91 12.93 -3.98 -2.13
CA PRO A 91 11.50 -3.93 -1.84
C PRO A 91 10.73 -5.13 -2.42
N THR A 92 9.48 -5.26 -1.96
CA THR A 92 8.48 -6.17 -2.55
C THR A 92 7.48 -5.36 -3.35
N PHE A 93 7.33 -5.66 -4.64
CA PHE A 93 6.37 -5.03 -5.53
C PHE A 93 5.07 -5.84 -5.58
N TRP A 94 3.94 -5.17 -5.77
CA TRP A 94 2.61 -5.77 -5.70
C TRP A 94 1.77 -5.40 -6.90
N PHE A 95 1.10 -6.38 -7.50
CA PHE A 95 0.33 -6.24 -8.73
C PHE A 95 -0.97 -7.03 -8.65
N TYR A 96 -2.05 -6.50 -9.22
CA TYR A 96 -3.27 -7.24 -9.47
C TYR A 96 -3.28 -7.75 -10.90
N VAL A 97 -3.48 -9.05 -11.07
CA VAL A 97 -3.61 -9.68 -12.40
C VAL A 97 -5.06 -10.15 -12.59
N PRO A 98 -5.80 -9.59 -13.57
CA PRO A 98 -7.24 -9.82 -13.70
C PRO A 98 -7.62 -11.18 -14.29
N LYS A 99 -6.68 -11.86 -14.96
CA LYS A 99 -6.92 -13.18 -15.54
C LYS A 99 -6.23 -14.26 -14.72
N PRO A 100 -6.75 -15.50 -14.76
CA PRO A 100 -6.04 -16.65 -14.21
C PRO A 100 -4.65 -16.77 -14.80
N LEU A 101 -3.66 -16.70 -13.93
CA LEU A 101 -2.29 -17.12 -14.17
C LEU A 101 -2.28 -18.64 -14.26
N THR A 102 -1.72 -19.16 -15.33
CA THR A 102 -1.41 -20.59 -15.50
C THR A 102 0.10 -20.79 -15.41
N PRO A 103 0.61 -22.02 -15.21
CA PRO A 103 2.06 -22.28 -15.26
C PRO A 103 2.74 -21.88 -16.58
N THR A 104 1.97 -21.67 -17.64
CA THR A 104 2.44 -21.17 -18.95
C THR A 104 2.33 -19.65 -19.08
N THR A 105 1.74 -18.97 -18.11
CA THR A 105 1.64 -17.51 -18.10
C THR A 105 2.97 -16.94 -17.62
N GLU A 106 3.63 -16.21 -18.51
CA GLU A 106 4.87 -15.50 -18.20
C GLU A 106 4.57 -14.11 -17.66
N LEU A 107 5.18 -13.82 -16.52
CA LEU A 107 5.22 -12.51 -15.89
C LEU A 107 6.65 -12.01 -15.95
N GLU A 108 6.87 -10.78 -16.38
CA GLU A 108 8.22 -10.21 -16.49
C GLU A 108 8.31 -8.97 -15.60
N PHE A 109 9.39 -8.89 -14.81
CA PHE A 109 9.70 -7.72 -14.00
C PHE A 109 11.07 -7.19 -14.38
N ILE A 110 11.15 -5.89 -14.62
CA ILE A 110 12.37 -5.16 -14.99
C ILE A 110 12.55 -4.03 -13.98
N LEU A 111 13.79 -3.78 -13.56
CA LEU A 111 14.19 -2.66 -12.73
C LEU A 111 15.39 -1.97 -13.36
N GLU A 112 15.30 -0.65 -13.47
CA GLU A 112 16.30 0.25 -14.06
C GLU A 112 16.69 1.33 -13.05
N ASP A 113 17.91 1.87 -13.18
CA ASP A 113 18.29 3.10 -12.49
C ASP A 113 17.72 4.35 -13.19
N GLU A 114 17.95 5.54 -12.61
CA GLU A 114 17.48 6.81 -13.18
C GLU A 114 18.10 7.13 -14.57
N GLN A 115 19.18 6.45 -14.96
CA GLN A 115 19.82 6.59 -16.26
C GLN A 115 19.27 5.59 -17.30
N GLY A 116 18.32 4.72 -16.91
CA GLY A 116 17.77 3.67 -17.76
C GLY A 116 18.69 2.44 -17.86
N ASN A 117 19.70 2.30 -17.00
CA ASN A 117 20.50 1.09 -16.98
C ASN A 117 19.74 -0.02 -16.26
N GLN A 118 19.53 -1.15 -16.94
CA GLN A 118 18.87 -2.31 -16.36
C GLN A 118 19.70 -2.91 -15.22
N LEU A 119 19.13 -2.88 -14.01
CA LEU A 119 19.70 -3.47 -12.79
C LEU A 119 19.21 -4.91 -12.56
N TYR A 120 18.00 -5.21 -13.03
CA TYR A 120 17.38 -6.52 -12.87
C TYR A 120 16.33 -6.76 -13.94
N GLN A 121 16.27 -7.99 -14.44
CA GLN A 121 15.21 -8.50 -15.29
C GLN A 121 15.02 -9.98 -14.96
N SER A 122 13.77 -10.39 -14.79
CA SER A 122 13.44 -11.80 -14.58
C SER A 122 12.03 -12.09 -15.03
N SER A 123 11.86 -13.30 -15.56
CA SER A 123 10.55 -13.87 -15.80
C SER A 123 10.14 -14.76 -14.63
N PHE A 124 8.83 -14.84 -14.39
CA PHE A 124 8.22 -15.58 -13.30
C PHE A 124 7.01 -16.35 -13.79
N THR A 125 6.73 -17.47 -13.14
CA THR A 125 5.53 -18.29 -13.34
C THR A 125 4.80 -18.53 -12.03
N VAL A 126 3.59 -19.05 -12.14
CA VAL A 126 2.82 -19.60 -11.02
C VAL A 126 2.89 -21.12 -10.99
N SER A 127 2.94 -21.69 -9.79
CA SER A 127 2.95 -23.14 -9.58
C SER A 127 1.57 -23.79 -9.75
N LYS A 128 0.50 -23.00 -9.58
CA LYS A 128 -0.90 -23.42 -9.67
C LYS A 128 -1.72 -22.34 -10.34
N ASN A 129 -2.85 -22.74 -10.91
CA ASN A 129 -3.80 -21.79 -11.46
C ASN A 129 -4.31 -20.86 -10.35
N SER A 130 -4.08 -19.56 -10.49
CA SER A 130 -4.48 -18.54 -9.51
C SER A 130 -4.81 -17.23 -10.21
N SER A 131 -5.66 -16.41 -9.61
CA SER A 131 -5.97 -15.06 -10.09
C SER A 131 -6.05 -14.16 -8.88
N GLY A 132 -5.59 -12.91 -9.00
CA GLY A 132 -5.62 -11.97 -7.89
C GLY A 132 -4.34 -11.17 -7.75
N ILE A 133 -4.00 -10.87 -6.50
CA ILE A 133 -2.91 -9.98 -6.13
C ILE A 133 -1.64 -10.81 -5.92
N VAL A 134 -0.61 -10.50 -6.69
CA VAL A 134 0.71 -11.15 -6.67
C VAL A 134 1.76 -10.22 -6.12
N SER A 135 2.86 -10.80 -5.64
CA SER A 135 4.02 -10.05 -5.15
C SER A 135 5.33 -10.53 -5.78
N ILE A 136 6.23 -9.59 -6.09
CA ILE A 136 7.58 -9.87 -6.58
C ILE A 136 8.58 -9.24 -5.62
N LYS A 137 9.38 -10.07 -4.96
CA LYS A 137 10.47 -9.62 -4.08
C LYS A 137 11.76 -9.51 -4.89
N LEU A 138 12.46 -8.38 -4.78
CA LEU A 138 13.78 -8.24 -5.38
C LEU A 138 14.76 -9.22 -4.71
N PRO A 139 15.41 -10.13 -5.46
CA PRO A 139 16.25 -11.16 -4.86
C PRO A 139 17.53 -10.57 -4.29
N SER A 140 18.19 -11.31 -3.39
CA SER A 140 19.47 -10.91 -2.77
C SER A 140 20.63 -10.78 -3.76
N THR A 141 20.49 -11.32 -4.97
CA THR A 141 21.49 -11.25 -6.04
C THR A 141 21.56 -9.90 -6.74
N VAL A 142 20.51 -9.08 -6.68
CA VAL A 142 20.50 -7.73 -7.27
C VAL A 142 21.44 -6.82 -6.46
N LYS A 143 21.88 -5.67 -6.97
CA LYS A 143 22.55 -4.69 -6.11
C LYS A 143 21.52 -4.08 -5.14
N ALA A 144 21.90 -3.83 -3.88
CA ALA A 144 21.06 -3.09 -2.96
C ALA A 144 20.72 -1.71 -3.53
N LEU A 145 19.45 -1.32 -3.50
CA LEU A 145 19.02 0.04 -3.87
C LEU A 145 19.69 1.04 -2.93
N GLU A 146 20.10 2.20 -3.41
CA GLU A 146 20.83 3.18 -2.61
C GLU A 146 19.88 4.20 -2.01
N VAL A 147 20.10 4.56 -0.74
CA VAL A 147 19.28 5.57 -0.07
C VAL A 147 19.39 6.91 -0.80
N GLY A 148 18.25 7.56 -1.02
CA GLY A 148 18.13 8.82 -1.75
C GLY A 148 17.96 8.64 -3.26
N LYS A 149 18.18 7.45 -3.82
CA LYS A 149 18.03 7.19 -5.26
C LYS A 149 16.64 6.69 -5.63
N THR A 150 16.24 7.02 -6.84
CA THR A 150 15.02 6.53 -7.48
C THR A 150 15.37 5.45 -8.51
N TYR A 151 14.42 4.56 -8.76
CA TYR A 151 14.55 3.47 -9.72
C TYR A 151 13.23 3.34 -10.47
N TYR A 152 13.31 2.91 -11.72
CA TYR A 152 12.15 2.72 -12.58
C TYR A 152 11.87 1.24 -12.73
N TRP A 153 10.63 0.83 -12.53
CA TRP A 153 10.23 -0.56 -12.66
C TRP A 153 9.16 -0.73 -13.72
N HIS A 154 9.21 -1.88 -14.39
CA HIS A 154 8.17 -2.34 -15.30
C HIS A 154 7.70 -3.72 -14.88
N PHE A 155 6.40 -3.94 -15.00
CA PHE A 155 5.79 -5.24 -14.87
C PHE A 155 4.96 -5.54 -16.11
N LYS A 156 5.24 -6.68 -16.75
CA LYS A 156 4.57 -7.10 -17.98
C LYS A 156 3.92 -8.46 -17.79
N THR A 157 2.77 -8.63 -18.42
CA THR A 157 2.06 -9.90 -18.48
C THR A 157 1.76 -10.26 -19.92
N TYR A 158 2.04 -11.51 -20.30
CA TYR A 158 1.82 -12.02 -21.65
C TYR A 158 0.50 -12.79 -21.74
N LEU A 159 -0.56 -12.23 -21.14
CA LEU A 159 -1.91 -12.83 -21.13
C LEU A 159 -2.59 -12.85 -22.51
N TYR A 160 -2.09 -12.04 -23.45
CA TYR A 160 -2.46 -12.06 -24.86
C TYR A 160 -1.17 -12.19 -25.68
N PRO A 161 -1.00 -13.25 -26.49
CA PRO A 161 0.27 -13.56 -27.16
C PRO A 161 0.84 -12.43 -28.02
N ASN A 162 -0.01 -11.54 -28.53
CA ASN A 162 0.37 -10.48 -29.48
C ASN A 162 0.45 -9.09 -28.84
N PHE A 163 -0.01 -8.93 -27.59
CA PHE A 163 -0.10 -7.62 -26.92
C PHE A 163 0.18 -7.80 -25.43
N PRO A 164 1.46 -7.69 -24.99
CA PRO A 164 1.76 -7.70 -23.58
C PRO A 164 1.05 -6.51 -22.91
N THR A 165 0.38 -6.77 -21.80
CA THR A 165 -0.13 -5.70 -20.94
C THR A 165 0.97 -5.34 -19.96
N SER A 166 1.30 -4.06 -19.84
CA SER A 166 2.32 -3.56 -18.91
C SER A 166 1.77 -2.50 -17.97
N VAL A 167 2.39 -2.41 -16.82
CA VAL A 167 2.29 -1.30 -15.86
C VAL A 167 3.69 -0.92 -15.42
N ASP A 168 3.89 0.32 -15.05
CA ASP A 168 5.20 0.86 -14.71
C ASP A 168 5.09 2.02 -13.71
N GLY A 169 6.22 2.33 -13.10
CA GLY A 169 6.30 3.40 -12.13
C GLY A 169 7.65 3.48 -11.44
N TRP A 170 7.72 4.38 -10.47
CA TRP A 170 8.94 4.71 -9.76
C TRP A 170 8.94 4.13 -8.35
N VAL A 171 10.14 3.79 -7.86
CA VAL A 171 10.40 3.50 -6.45
C VAL A 171 11.58 4.34 -5.98
N GLN A 172 11.43 5.00 -4.83
CA GLN A 172 12.55 5.72 -4.21
C GLN A 172 12.91 5.08 -2.89
N ARG A 173 14.20 4.76 -2.70
CA ARG A 173 14.69 4.32 -1.39
C ARG A 173 14.97 5.54 -0.52
N VAL A 174 14.36 5.60 0.66
CA VAL A 174 14.53 6.70 1.62
C VAL A 174 15.22 6.22 2.88
N ALA A 175 15.81 7.15 3.64
CA ALA A 175 16.44 6.84 4.90
C ALA A 175 15.39 6.62 5.99
N LEU A 176 15.63 5.66 6.89
CA LEU A 176 14.84 5.52 8.11
C LEU A 176 15.13 6.72 9.03
N LYS A 177 14.12 7.57 9.23
CA LYS A 177 14.20 8.70 10.17
C LYS A 177 14.19 8.18 11.60
N SER A 178 14.97 8.78 12.50
CA SER A 178 15.01 8.39 13.93
C SER A 178 13.64 8.46 14.60
N SER A 179 12.83 9.47 14.26
CA SER A 179 11.45 9.62 14.76
C SER A 179 10.52 8.48 14.32
N LEU A 180 10.74 7.92 13.14
CA LEU A 180 10.00 6.76 12.63
C LEU A 180 10.49 5.48 13.31
N GLN A 181 11.81 5.32 13.47
CA GLN A 181 12.40 4.19 14.18
C GLN A 181 11.82 4.05 15.60
N SER A 182 11.76 5.14 16.38
CA SER A 182 11.22 5.09 17.74
C SER A 182 9.74 4.70 17.81
N GLN A 183 8.95 5.02 16.78
CA GLN A 183 7.54 4.59 16.70
C GLN A 183 7.44 3.08 16.42
N LEU A 184 8.31 2.56 15.56
CA LEU A 184 8.33 1.15 15.18
C LEU A 184 8.80 0.23 16.31
N GLU A 185 9.74 0.66 17.14
CA GLU A 185 10.30 -0.15 18.24
C GLU A 185 9.26 -0.63 19.27
N GLN A 186 8.14 0.08 19.39
CA GLN A 186 7.06 -0.26 20.33
C GLN A 186 5.79 -0.76 19.62
N ALA A 187 5.81 -0.85 18.29
CA ALA A 187 4.65 -1.16 17.49
C ALA A 187 4.40 -2.68 17.42
N THR A 188 3.13 -3.06 17.50
CA THR A 188 2.70 -4.37 17.03
C THR A 188 2.81 -4.45 15.51
N PRO A 189 2.91 -5.64 14.89
CA PRO A 189 3.00 -5.77 13.43
C PRO A 189 1.87 -5.03 12.67
N LYS A 190 0.67 -5.01 13.23
CA LYS A 190 -0.47 -4.27 12.67
C LYS A 190 -0.25 -2.75 12.75
N GLN A 191 0.25 -2.25 13.87
CA GLN A 191 0.60 -0.84 14.05
C GLN A 191 1.76 -0.41 13.17
N GLU A 192 2.74 -1.28 12.91
CA GLU A 192 3.84 -0.98 11.97
C GLU A 192 3.30 -0.63 10.58
N ALA A 193 2.36 -1.42 10.05
CA ALA A 193 1.73 -1.15 8.75
C ALA A 193 1.04 0.23 8.73
N ALA A 194 0.34 0.57 9.81
CA ALA A 194 -0.30 1.88 9.98
C ALA A 194 0.73 3.03 10.01
N ILE A 195 1.80 2.85 10.79
CA ILE A 195 2.89 3.83 10.94
C ILE A 195 3.58 4.06 9.60
N TYR A 196 3.90 3.00 8.84
CA TYR A 196 4.47 3.13 7.50
C TYR A 196 3.54 3.93 6.57
N ALA A 197 2.24 3.62 6.56
CA ALA A 197 1.25 4.34 5.75
C ALA A 197 1.18 5.83 6.12
N ALA A 198 1.11 6.17 7.42
CA ALA A 198 1.10 7.54 7.90
C ALA A 198 2.37 8.33 7.56
N ASN A 199 3.49 7.65 7.32
CA ASN A 199 4.77 8.25 6.95
C ASN A 199 5.07 8.18 5.44
N GLY A 200 4.09 7.77 4.62
CA GLY A 200 4.23 7.67 3.16
C GLY A 200 5.15 6.55 2.67
N ILE A 201 5.52 5.63 3.56
CA ILE A 201 6.39 4.48 3.28
C ILE A 201 5.52 3.34 2.72
N TRP A 202 5.18 3.47 1.44
CA TRP A 202 4.17 2.62 0.79
C TRP A 202 4.53 1.13 0.77
N TYR A 203 5.73 0.79 0.31
CA TYR A 203 6.08 -0.61 0.05
C TYR A 203 6.10 -1.46 1.32
N GLU A 204 6.51 -0.89 2.45
CA GLU A 204 6.48 -1.53 3.76
C GLU A 204 5.05 -1.62 4.29
N ALA A 205 4.23 -0.57 4.14
CA ALA A 205 2.83 -0.56 4.57
C ALA A 205 2.03 -1.68 3.88
N ILE A 206 2.04 -1.71 2.55
CA ILE A 206 1.30 -2.70 1.75
C ILE A 206 1.83 -4.11 1.99
N THR A 207 3.15 -4.29 2.11
CA THR A 207 3.77 -5.60 2.31
C THR A 207 3.46 -6.16 3.70
N SER A 208 3.56 -5.36 4.74
CA SER A 208 3.28 -5.78 6.12
C SER A 208 1.81 -6.17 6.28
N LEU A 209 0.90 -5.36 5.74
CA LEU A 209 -0.53 -5.64 5.83
C LEU A 209 -0.93 -6.88 5.00
N ALA A 210 -0.38 -7.04 3.80
CA ALA A 210 -0.59 -8.24 2.99
C ALA A 210 -0.10 -9.52 3.68
N LYS A 211 1.06 -9.47 4.35
CA LYS A 211 1.59 -10.59 5.13
C LYS A 211 0.65 -10.96 6.28
N LEU A 212 0.17 -9.98 7.04
CA LEU A 212 -0.79 -10.21 8.13
C LEU A 212 -2.09 -10.82 7.62
N ARG A 213 -2.64 -10.28 6.52
CA ARG A 213 -3.87 -10.80 5.91
C ARG A 213 -3.71 -12.24 5.42
N ARG A 214 -2.55 -12.62 4.86
CA ARG A 214 -2.26 -14.02 4.49
C ARG A 214 -2.16 -14.95 5.70
N GLN A 215 -1.59 -14.49 6.81
CA GLN A 215 -1.44 -15.26 8.04
C GLN A 215 -2.76 -15.42 8.81
N HIS A 216 -3.66 -14.45 8.67
CA HIS A 216 -4.94 -14.38 9.38
C HIS A 216 -6.10 -14.10 8.39
N PRO A 217 -6.41 -15.02 7.47
CA PRO A 217 -7.37 -14.77 6.38
C PRO A 217 -8.82 -14.54 6.83
N GLU A 218 -9.19 -14.97 8.05
CA GLU A 218 -10.52 -14.78 8.63
C GLU A 218 -10.64 -13.51 9.50
N ASP A 219 -9.54 -12.78 9.70
CA ASP A 219 -9.52 -11.56 10.48
C ASP A 219 -10.16 -10.41 9.69
N LYS A 220 -11.36 -10.01 10.14
CA LYS A 220 -12.14 -8.93 9.51
C LYS A 220 -11.49 -7.57 9.68
N ASP A 221 -10.82 -7.32 10.80
CA ASP A 221 -10.16 -6.03 11.05
C ASP A 221 -9.02 -5.86 10.03
N LEU A 222 -8.25 -6.91 9.74
CA LEU A 222 -7.20 -6.87 8.71
C LEU A 222 -7.75 -6.71 7.28
N SER A 223 -8.91 -7.29 7.00
CA SER A 223 -9.60 -7.12 5.71
C SER A 223 -10.09 -5.67 5.51
N GLU A 224 -10.65 -5.07 6.55
CA GLU A 224 -11.06 -3.67 6.55
C GLU A 224 -9.86 -2.73 6.40
N ASP A 225 -8.78 -2.99 7.13
CA ASP A 225 -7.57 -2.17 7.08
C ASP A 225 -6.91 -2.25 5.69
N TRP A 226 -6.88 -3.43 5.07
CA TRP A 226 -6.43 -3.59 3.68
C TRP A 226 -7.27 -2.79 2.71
N SER A 227 -8.60 -2.85 2.88
CA SER A 227 -9.53 -2.14 2.00
C SER A 227 -9.37 -0.62 2.12
N LYS A 228 -9.19 -0.11 3.34
CA LYS A 228 -8.92 1.32 3.60
C LYS A 228 -7.60 1.76 2.97
N LEU A 229 -6.51 1.01 3.18
CA LEU A 229 -5.21 1.36 2.60
C LEU A 229 -5.26 1.46 1.07
N LEU A 230 -5.97 0.53 0.41
CA LEU A 230 -6.15 0.57 -1.03
C LEU A 230 -7.09 1.70 -1.47
N GLN A 231 -8.15 1.98 -0.70
CA GLN A 231 -9.07 3.09 -0.97
C GLN A 231 -8.36 4.44 -0.90
N ASP A 232 -7.43 4.64 0.04
CA ASP A 232 -6.64 5.88 0.18
C ASP A 232 -5.84 6.22 -1.09
N VAL A 233 -5.61 5.22 -1.95
CA VAL A 233 -4.91 5.36 -3.23
C VAL A 233 -5.79 4.98 -4.41
N HIS A 234 -7.12 5.00 -4.28
CA HIS A 234 -8.08 4.72 -5.36
C HIS A 234 -8.00 3.29 -5.97
N LEU A 235 -7.72 2.29 -5.14
CA LEU A 235 -7.66 0.86 -5.51
C LEU A 235 -8.76 0.01 -4.86
N GLU A 236 -9.84 0.62 -4.38
CA GLU A 236 -10.94 -0.08 -3.70
C GLU A 236 -11.57 -1.18 -4.56
N ALA A 237 -11.56 -1.04 -5.89
CA ALA A 237 -12.12 -2.00 -6.83
C ALA A 237 -11.43 -3.37 -6.80
N ILE A 238 -10.16 -3.43 -6.37
CA ILE A 238 -9.37 -4.67 -6.28
C ILE A 238 -9.13 -5.11 -4.82
N ALA A 239 -9.66 -4.41 -3.83
CA ALA A 239 -9.39 -4.71 -2.42
C ALA A 239 -9.89 -6.07 -1.93
N GLN A 240 -10.93 -6.60 -2.59
CA GLN A 240 -11.52 -7.91 -2.28
C GLN A 240 -10.88 -9.05 -3.07
N GLU A 241 -9.94 -8.77 -3.97
CA GLU A 241 -9.24 -9.81 -4.73
C GLU A 241 -8.31 -10.61 -3.80
N PRO A 242 -8.17 -11.93 -4.03
CA PRO A 242 -7.35 -12.76 -3.17
C PRO A 242 -5.86 -12.43 -3.35
N ILE A 243 -5.11 -12.47 -2.25
CA ILE A 243 -3.65 -12.45 -2.31
C ILE A 243 -3.19 -13.88 -2.54
N VAL A 244 -2.51 -14.13 -3.66
CA VAL A 244 -2.14 -15.47 -4.09
C VAL A 244 -0.65 -15.71 -3.90
N ASP A 245 -0.30 -16.96 -3.61
CA ASP A 245 1.10 -17.38 -3.60
C ASP A 245 1.62 -17.41 -5.04
N CYS A 246 2.47 -16.45 -5.32
CA CYS A 246 3.18 -16.21 -6.57
C CYS A 246 4.51 -15.55 -6.17
N CYS A 247 5.56 -15.54 -6.96
CA CYS A 247 5.77 -16.13 -8.26
C CYS A 247 7.16 -16.78 -8.20
N THR A 248 7.38 -17.88 -8.90
CA THR A 248 8.70 -18.52 -8.92
C THR A 248 9.50 -18.03 -10.11
N PRO A 249 10.76 -17.55 -9.92
CA PRO A 249 11.62 -17.18 -11.04
C PRO A 249 11.79 -18.37 -11.99
N ILE A 250 11.68 -18.11 -13.28
CA ILE A 250 12.05 -19.08 -14.32
C ILE A 250 13.57 -19.13 -14.35
N ARG A 251 14.15 -20.34 -14.18
CA ARG A 251 15.58 -20.56 -14.33
C ARG A 251 15.99 -20.67 -15.79
#